data_AF-K5UVH0-F1
#
_entry.id   AF-K5UVH0-F1
#
_cell.length_a   1.000
_cell.length_b   1.000
_cell.length_c   1.000
_cell.angle_alpha   90.00
_cell.angle_beta   90.00
_cell.angle_gamma   90.00
#
_symmetry.space_group_name_H-M   'P 1'
#
loop_
_entity.id
_entity.type
_entity.pdbx_description
1 polymer ?
#
loop_
_entity_poly.entity_id
_entity_poly.type
_entity_poly.pdbx_seq_one_letter_code
_entity_poly.pdbx_strand_id
1 'polypeptide(L)'
;MPRGVSEDAAKCCIHPSWICLAISRGVNSTQRVVDHINSQLHARWEISSSLLAKTRETGVEPDSNHGSSYYKLALAKYHYGKHRSQSEATEQDMWFHASFMAPTLDFLCNHEVVLHLRIQEGHLNLDHVRAFPLTAADHSQNRTISPLSVMFRIRFEVIGVTDRSAVTGEGRSTVNMLVLSCRDAKLTRFSSEIADSEKRSLETYLHGYLEFIEAAGHHVLALPPNFSIRALSADIFEFLQTAGIPPGVAEVRAMLVEAQNSHSQASDYLTVSLADYHGKWAQDGRDVYFHLKFGSPQGAALCDDDIIVFFAVDEILFYDIDDFQAAPIKTYSKGEAIRYKIDMRSELFIPLPGGRYMHQRSTFNNYVESDEDDLYYMSHIIYFITGDYLDLLGNAQYDIIHHYNALWPEIDSSSGGPQTSAAESGRAVSGTMLWHDIIQNSDLFGFDQIIAFPQAAINTYYRHSWTQAQATTSASVADRLLFQWKFKECFQAEFKPLMVHLREDGRAVVFLRPKYGSLRYLSSEVHAEYRSARTFCYQWC
;
A
#
# COMPACT_ATOMS: atom_id res chain seq x y z
N MET A 1 18.86 -52.70 52.11
CA MET A 1 19.92 -51.67 51.90
C MET A 1 20.42 -51.81 50.46
N PRO A 2 20.69 -50.73 49.70
CA PRO A 2 19.74 -49.72 49.22
C PRO A 2 19.88 -49.42 47.69
N ARG A 3 18.90 -48.64 47.15
CA ARG A 3 18.92 -47.75 45.95
C ARG A 3 19.08 -48.41 44.56
N GLY A 4 18.34 -48.05 43.51
CA GLY A 4 17.33 -47.01 43.28
C GLY A 4 17.23 -46.67 41.79
N VAL A 5 16.21 -45.89 41.45
CA VAL A 5 15.88 -45.20 40.18
C VAL A 5 14.96 -45.96 39.21
N SER A 6 13.81 -45.33 38.96
CA SER A 6 12.76 -45.71 38.03
C SER A 6 12.91 -44.97 36.71
N GLU A 7 12.46 -45.59 35.62
CA GLU A 7 12.27 -44.97 34.32
C GLU A 7 10.85 -45.28 33.83
N ASP A 8 9.94 -44.33 34.05
CA ASP A 8 8.67 -44.25 33.34
C ASP A 8 8.91 -43.44 32.05
N ALA A 9 9.08 -44.15 30.95
CA ALA A 9 9.09 -43.55 29.62
C ALA A 9 7.65 -43.29 29.15
N ALA A 10 7.24 -42.02 29.21
CA ALA A 10 6.01 -41.54 28.61
C ALA A 10 6.04 -41.74 27.09
N LYS A 11 5.17 -42.62 26.58
CA LYS A 11 4.85 -42.75 25.16
C LYS A 11 4.11 -41.50 24.69
N CYS A 12 4.82 -40.61 24.01
CA CYS A 12 4.23 -39.50 23.27
C CYS A 12 3.65 -40.04 21.96
N CYS A 13 2.33 -40.18 21.88
CA CYS A 13 1.62 -40.52 20.65
C CYS A 13 1.63 -39.32 19.69
N ILE A 14 2.55 -39.31 18.74
CA ILE A 14 2.50 -38.43 17.56
C ILE A 14 1.59 -39.12 16.53
N HIS A 15 0.48 -38.48 16.19
CA HIS A 15 -0.48 -38.98 15.21
C HIS A 15 0.07 -38.75 13.78
N PRO A 16 0.08 -39.74 12.88
CA PRO A 16 0.65 -39.60 11.55
C PRO A 16 -0.42 -39.11 10.56
N SER A 17 -0.42 -37.82 10.25
CA SER A 17 -1.16 -37.26 9.10
C SER A 17 -0.16 -36.62 8.14
N TRP A 18 0.65 -37.44 7.47
CA TRP A 18 1.46 -37.01 6.34
C TRP A 18 0.69 -37.35 5.06
N ILE A 19 0.00 -36.35 4.51
CA ILE A 19 -0.61 -36.43 3.19
C ILE A 19 0.51 -36.29 2.15
N CYS A 20 0.73 -37.32 1.34
CA CYS A 20 1.62 -37.24 0.18
C CYS A 20 0.97 -36.36 -0.89
N LEU A 21 1.43 -35.11 -1.02
CA LEU A 21 1.01 -34.20 -2.08
C LEU A 21 1.91 -34.42 -3.32
N ALA A 22 1.37 -35.02 -4.37
CA ALA A 22 2.03 -35.07 -5.68
C ALA A 22 1.82 -33.73 -6.39
N ILE A 23 2.87 -32.91 -6.48
CA ILE A 23 2.82 -31.58 -7.13
C ILE A 23 3.23 -31.74 -8.60
N SER A 24 2.26 -31.63 -9.52
CA SER A 24 2.53 -31.52 -10.96
C SER A 24 3.03 -30.10 -11.30
N ARG A 25 4.09 -29.99 -12.11
CA ARG A 25 4.81 -28.74 -12.46
C ARG A 25 4.05 -27.77 -13.40
N GLY A 26 2.74 -27.97 -13.64
CA GLY A 26 2.08 -27.40 -14.82
C GLY A 26 1.14 -26.19 -14.64
N VAL A 27 0.68 -25.82 -13.44
CA VAL A 27 -0.33 -24.74 -13.29
C VAL A 27 -0.15 -23.99 -11.95
N ASN A 28 -0.05 -22.65 -12.01
CA ASN A 28 0.03 -21.64 -10.94
C ASN A 28 0.57 -22.13 -9.59
N SER A 29 1.89 -22.14 -9.46
CA SER A 29 2.64 -22.44 -8.23
C SER A 29 2.12 -21.62 -7.04
N THR A 30 1.77 -20.36 -7.26
CA THR A 30 1.27 -19.42 -6.26
C THR A 30 -0.04 -19.80 -5.63
N GLN A 31 -1.05 -20.10 -6.44
CA GLN A 31 -2.39 -20.32 -5.88
C GLN A 31 -2.38 -21.51 -4.94
N ARG A 32 -1.59 -22.53 -5.29
CA ARG A 32 -1.35 -23.69 -4.44
C ARG A 32 -0.68 -23.32 -3.13
N VAL A 33 0.20 -22.31 -3.09
CA VAL A 33 0.79 -21.82 -1.85
C VAL A 33 -0.26 -21.11 -1.00
N VAL A 34 -1.04 -20.20 -1.60
CA VAL A 34 -2.11 -19.49 -0.88
C VAL A 34 -3.14 -20.48 -0.33
N ASP A 35 -3.59 -21.44 -1.14
CA ASP A 35 -4.48 -22.53 -0.74
C ASP A 35 -3.86 -23.38 0.37
N HIS A 36 -2.56 -23.69 0.27
CA HIS A 36 -1.85 -24.46 1.29
C HIS A 36 -1.79 -23.71 2.63
N ILE A 37 -1.49 -22.42 2.61
CA ILE A 37 -1.43 -21.56 3.80
C ILE A 37 -2.83 -21.46 4.43
N ASN A 38 -3.86 -21.18 3.63
CA ASN A 38 -5.24 -21.12 4.09
C ASN A 38 -5.74 -22.48 4.62
N SER A 39 -5.34 -23.59 4.01
CA SER A 39 -5.68 -24.93 4.49
C SER A 39 -5.10 -25.23 5.87
N GLN A 40 -3.89 -24.74 6.18
CA GLN A 40 -3.29 -24.88 7.51
C GLN A 40 -4.06 -24.09 8.56
N LEU A 41 -4.40 -22.84 8.26
CA LEU A 41 -5.22 -22.02 9.16
C LEU A 41 -6.59 -22.64 9.38
N HIS A 42 -7.24 -23.12 8.32
CA HIS A 42 -8.51 -23.80 8.39
C HIS A 42 -8.44 -25.06 9.25
N ALA A 43 -7.45 -25.92 9.03
CA ALA A 43 -7.26 -27.13 9.83
C ALA A 43 -7.02 -26.82 11.32
N ARG A 44 -6.24 -25.78 11.64
CA ARG A 44 -6.04 -25.34 13.03
C ARG A 44 -7.35 -24.83 13.64
N TRP A 45 -8.15 -24.08 12.88
CA TRP A 45 -9.48 -23.63 13.30
C TRP A 45 -10.46 -24.80 13.53
N GLU A 46 -10.48 -25.81 12.66
CA GLU A 46 -11.32 -27.01 12.83
C GLU A 46 -10.96 -27.75 14.12
N ILE A 47 -9.66 -27.88 14.42
CA ILE A 47 -9.19 -28.45 15.68
C ILE A 47 -9.69 -27.63 16.86
N SER A 48 -9.51 -26.30 16.84
CA SER A 48 -10.01 -25.40 17.89
C SER A 48 -11.53 -25.50 18.08
N SER A 49 -12.28 -25.56 16.98
CA SER A 49 -13.74 -25.63 16.97
C SER A 49 -14.26 -26.97 17.49
N SER A 50 -13.60 -28.08 17.10
CA SER A 50 -13.93 -29.41 17.61
C SER A 50 -13.65 -29.52 19.12
N LEU A 51 -12.56 -28.94 19.60
CA LEU A 51 -12.25 -28.89 21.04
C LEU A 51 -13.29 -28.06 21.80
N LEU A 52 -13.73 -26.94 21.24
CA LEU A 52 -14.79 -26.12 21.82
C LEU A 52 -16.12 -26.88 21.91
N ALA A 53 -16.50 -27.62 20.88
CA ALA A 53 -17.71 -28.45 20.89
C ALA A 53 -17.67 -29.51 22.01
N LYS A 54 -16.55 -30.23 22.16
CA LYS A 54 -16.37 -31.22 23.25
C LYS A 54 -16.41 -30.59 24.65
N THR A 55 -15.88 -29.38 24.78
CA THR A 55 -15.92 -28.61 26.03
C THR A 55 -17.37 -28.30 26.43
N ARG A 56 -18.20 -27.89 25.45
CA ARG A 56 -19.64 -27.64 25.67
C ARG A 56 -20.41 -28.90 26.05
N GLU A 57 -20.08 -30.05 25.46
CA GLU A 57 -20.71 -31.33 25.78
C GLU A 57 -20.36 -31.85 27.18
N THR A 58 -19.11 -31.66 27.61
CA THR A 58 -18.63 -32.15 28.91
C THR A 58 -18.94 -31.20 30.06
N GLY A 59 -19.23 -29.92 29.78
CA GLY A 59 -19.44 -28.88 30.77
C GLY A 59 -18.17 -28.50 31.55
N VAL A 60 -17.02 -29.07 31.21
CA VAL A 60 -15.73 -28.76 31.83
C VAL A 60 -15.04 -27.72 30.97
N GLU A 61 -15.21 -26.44 31.30
CA GLU A 61 -14.39 -25.40 30.66
C GLU A 61 -12.91 -25.65 30.98
N PRO A 62 -12.01 -25.55 29.99
CA PRO A 62 -10.58 -25.60 30.25
C PRO A 62 -10.24 -24.47 31.22
N ASP A 63 -9.67 -24.86 32.36
CA ASP A 63 -9.32 -23.94 33.43
C ASP A 63 -8.55 -22.75 32.87
N SER A 64 -9.18 -21.58 32.87
CA SER A 64 -8.64 -20.34 32.31
C SER A 64 -7.33 -19.92 32.99
N ASN A 65 -7.05 -20.45 34.19
CA ASN A 65 -5.79 -20.26 34.89
C ASN A 65 -4.62 -21.04 34.28
N HIS A 66 -4.89 -22.09 33.49
CA HIS A 66 -3.87 -22.89 32.80
C HIS A 66 -3.80 -22.48 31.32
N GLY A 67 -3.19 -21.30 31.07
CA GLY A 67 -3.18 -20.59 29.79
C GLY A 67 -2.75 -21.41 28.55
N SER A 68 -1.98 -22.49 28.72
CA SER A 68 -1.59 -23.36 27.61
C SER A 68 -2.74 -24.15 26.97
N SER A 69 -3.79 -24.46 27.75
CA SER A 69 -4.98 -25.15 27.22
C SER A 69 -5.85 -24.22 26.39
N TYR A 70 -5.91 -22.95 26.78
CA TYR A 70 -6.72 -21.92 26.15
C TYR A 70 -6.19 -21.53 24.76
N TYR A 71 -4.87 -21.53 24.54
CA TYR A 71 -4.27 -21.31 23.22
C TYR A 71 -4.74 -22.30 22.13
N LYS A 72 -5.22 -23.49 22.52
CA LYS A 72 -5.79 -24.47 21.58
C LYS A 72 -7.14 -24.05 21.03
N LEU A 73 -7.86 -23.16 21.71
CA LEU A 73 -9.17 -22.65 21.29
C LEU A 73 -9.06 -21.33 20.50
N ALA A 74 -7.86 -20.76 20.43
CA ALA A 74 -7.66 -19.36 20.05
C ALA A 74 -8.29 -18.99 18.71
N LEU A 75 -8.20 -19.85 17.69
CA LEU A 75 -8.78 -19.52 16.37
C LEU A 75 -10.31 -19.56 16.33
N ALA A 76 -10.96 -20.27 17.26
CA ALA A 76 -12.41 -20.46 17.25
C ALA A 76 -13.15 -19.59 18.28
N LYS A 77 -12.51 -19.26 19.41
CA LYS A 77 -13.10 -18.49 20.50
C LYS A 77 -12.04 -17.63 21.18
N TYR A 78 -12.41 -16.39 21.50
CA TYR A 78 -11.62 -15.49 22.34
C TYR A 78 -12.51 -14.77 23.34
N HIS A 79 -11.99 -14.53 24.53
CA HIS A 79 -12.58 -13.66 25.52
C HIS A 79 -11.50 -12.83 26.21
N TYR A 80 -11.89 -11.66 26.69
CA TYR A 80 -11.05 -10.76 27.46
C TYR A 80 -11.78 -10.37 28.75
N GLY A 81 -11.12 -10.55 29.90
CA GLY A 81 -11.68 -10.29 31.23
C GLY A 81 -11.72 -11.53 32.12
N LYS A 82 -12.39 -11.40 33.27
CA LYS A 82 -12.55 -12.46 34.26
C LYS A 82 -13.99 -12.52 34.79
N HIS A 83 -14.46 -13.73 35.12
CA HIS A 83 -15.72 -13.92 35.84
C HIS A 83 -15.66 -13.34 37.26
N ARG A 84 -16.81 -12.91 37.78
CA ARG A 84 -16.94 -12.45 39.16
C ARG A 84 -16.76 -13.64 40.11
N SER A 85 -15.98 -13.45 41.18
CA SER A 85 -15.58 -14.54 42.09
C SER A 85 -16.71 -15.14 42.94
N GLN A 86 -17.93 -14.60 42.86
CA GLN A 86 -19.06 -14.97 43.74
C GLN A 86 -20.34 -15.37 42.99
N SER A 87 -20.35 -15.34 41.66
CA SER A 87 -21.50 -15.73 40.84
C SER A 87 -21.16 -16.89 39.91
N GLU A 88 -22.19 -17.55 39.37
CA GLU A 88 -22.01 -18.45 38.24
C GLU A 88 -21.26 -17.72 37.12
N ALA A 89 -20.27 -18.38 36.53
CA ALA A 89 -19.44 -17.82 35.47
C ALA A 89 -20.32 -17.52 34.25
N THR A 90 -20.63 -16.24 34.01
CA THR A 90 -21.38 -15.82 32.81
C THR A 90 -20.44 -15.21 31.79
N GLU A 91 -20.67 -15.47 30.50
CA GLU A 91 -19.92 -14.80 29.42
C GLU A 91 -20.12 -13.27 29.50
N GLN A 92 -21.28 -12.81 30.00
CA GLN A 92 -21.58 -11.38 30.18
C GLN A 92 -20.64 -10.67 31.15
N ASP A 93 -19.96 -11.38 32.05
CA ASP A 93 -18.93 -10.82 32.92
C ASP A 93 -17.65 -10.43 32.17
N MET A 94 -17.46 -10.94 30.95
CA MET A 94 -16.30 -10.63 30.12
C MET A 94 -16.46 -9.28 29.42
N TRP A 95 -15.35 -8.55 29.32
CA TRP A 95 -15.27 -7.29 28.58
C TRP A 95 -15.42 -7.50 27.07
N PHE A 96 -14.93 -8.63 26.58
CA PHE A 96 -15.10 -9.05 25.21
C PHE A 96 -15.27 -10.56 25.16
N HIS A 97 -16.13 -11.01 24.27
CA HIS A 97 -16.29 -12.41 23.95
C HIS A 97 -16.71 -12.52 22.49
N ALA A 98 -16.03 -13.38 21.74
CA ALA A 98 -16.37 -13.66 20.35
C ALA A 98 -16.08 -15.11 20.01
N SER A 99 -16.95 -15.69 19.19
CA SER A 99 -16.65 -16.88 18.41
C SER A 99 -16.38 -16.49 16.96
N PHE A 100 -15.46 -17.22 16.33
CA PHE A 100 -14.98 -16.92 14.99
C PHE A 100 -15.25 -18.07 14.03
N MET A 101 -15.59 -17.72 12.79
CA MET A 101 -15.48 -18.65 11.69
C MET A 101 -14.00 -18.84 11.29
N ALA A 102 -13.74 -19.80 10.41
CA ALA A 102 -12.40 -20.03 9.90
C ALA A 102 -11.81 -18.75 9.27
N PRO A 103 -10.63 -18.29 9.74
CA PRO A 103 -9.98 -17.12 9.15
C PRO A 103 -9.39 -17.48 7.77
N THR A 104 -9.28 -16.48 6.90
CA THR A 104 -8.59 -16.61 5.60
C THR A 104 -7.58 -15.49 5.40
N LEU A 105 -6.56 -15.77 4.60
CA LEU A 105 -5.51 -14.84 4.19
C LEU A 105 -5.56 -14.59 2.68
N ASP A 106 -5.59 -13.32 2.31
CA ASP A 106 -5.46 -12.85 0.93
C ASP A 106 -4.15 -12.07 0.79
N PHE A 107 -3.25 -12.49 -0.09
CA PHE A 107 -1.93 -11.86 -0.23
C PHE A 107 -2.00 -10.61 -1.09
N LEU A 108 -1.65 -9.43 -0.54
CA LEU A 108 -1.59 -8.17 -1.30
C LEU A 108 -0.27 -8.01 -2.04
N CYS A 109 0.81 -8.40 -1.39
CA CYS A 109 2.14 -8.36 -1.96
C CYS A 109 3.04 -9.39 -1.26
N ASN A 110 4.35 -9.29 -1.47
CA ASN A 110 5.35 -10.10 -0.77
C ASN A 110 5.68 -9.55 0.63
N HIS A 111 5.04 -8.47 1.05
CA HIS A 111 5.26 -7.80 2.33
C HIS A 111 4.03 -7.83 3.24
N GLU A 112 2.82 -7.86 2.66
CA GLU A 112 1.56 -7.77 3.40
C GLU A 112 0.49 -8.76 2.91
N VAL A 113 -0.29 -9.25 3.87
CA VAL A 113 -1.52 -10.01 3.65
C VAL A 113 -2.72 -9.27 4.24
N VAL A 114 -3.91 -9.56 3.74
CA VAL A 114 -5.17 -9.25 4.41
C VAL A 114 -5.65 -10.49 5.15
N LEU A 115 -5.75 -10.39 6.47
CA LEU A 115 -6.45 -11.35 7.31
C LEU A 115 -7.94 -11.00 7.36
N HIS A 116 -8.75 -11.93 6.87
CA HIS A 116 -10.20 -11.89 6.98
C HIS A 116 -10.62 -12.64 8.25
N LEU A 117 -11.09 -11.88 9.23
CA LEU A 117 -11.71 -12.41 10.44
C LEU A 117 -13.22 -12.29 10.32
N ARG A 118 -13.95 -13.36 10.64
CA ARG A 118 -15.42 -13.35 10.66
C ARG A 118 -15.88 -13.72 12.06
N ILE A 119 -16.46 -12.75 12.76
CA ILE A 119 -17.11 -12.96 14.05
C ILE A 119 -18.48 -13.57 13.77
N GLN A 120 -18.76 -14.71 14.37
CA GLN A 120 -20.05 -15.39 14.22
C GLN A 120 -21.06 -14.85 15.23
N GLU A 121 -20.66 -14.75 16.49
CA GLU A 121 -21.47 -14.22 17.59
C GLU A 121 -20.54 -13.74 18.72
N GLY A 122 -21.06 -12.89 19.59
CA GLY A 122 -20.30 -12.39 20.73
C GLY A 122 -20.92 -11.17 21.39
N HIS A 123 -20.15 -10.53 22.25
CA HIS A 123 -20.44 -9.20 22.76
C HIS A 123 -19.14 -8.44 23.02
N LEU A 124 -19.24 -7.11 22.98
CA LEU A 124 -18.18 -6.21 23.44
C LEU A 124 -18.71 -5.27 24.52
N ASN A 125 -17.83 -4.81 25.40
CA ASN A 125 -18.10 -3.73 26.33
C ASN A 125 -17.52 -2.41 25.78
N LEU A 126 -18.34 -1.36 25.75
CA LEU A 126 -17.95 -0.06 25.18
C LEU A 126 -16.90 0.69 26.01
N ASP A 127 -16.75 0.38 27.31
CA ASP A 127 -15.79 1.00 28.22
C ASP A 127 -14.40 0.31 28.14
N HIS A 128 -13.91 0.11 26.91
CA HIS A 128 -12.64 -0.58 26.62
C HIS A 128 -11.43 0.08 27.28
N VAL A 129 -11.48 1.39 27.55
CA VAL A 129 -10.41 2.14 28.24
C VAL A 129 -10.20 1.65 29.68
N ARG A 130 -11.25 1.14 30.33
CA ARG A 130 -11.20 0.61 31.70
C ARG A 130 -11.09 -0.91 31.73
N ALA A 131 -11.05 -1.55 30.57
CA ALA A 131 -11.00 -2.99 30.46
C ALA A 131 -9.66 -3.53 30.97
N PHE A 132 -9.72 -4.47 31.90
CA PHE A 132 -8.54 -5.09 32.49
C PHE A 132 -8.72 -6.61 32.60
N PRO A 133 -7.70 -7.45 32.35
CA PRO A 133 -7.87 -8.90 32.32
C PRO A 133 -8.37 -9.49 33.65
N LEU A 134 -8.11 -8.81 34.78
CA LEU A 134 -8.49 -9.28 36.12
C LEU A 134 -9.81 -8.71 36.64
N THR A 135 -10.49 -7.84 35.88
CA THR A 135 -11.76 -7.22 36.30
C THR A 135 -12.93 -7.78 35.50
N ALA A 136 -14.11 -7.76 36.12
CA ALA A 136 -15.37 -8.07 35.45
C ALA A 136 -15.93 -6.79 34.80
N ALA A 137 -16.59 -6.96 33.66
CA ALA A 137 -17.20 -5.87 32.92
C ALA A 137 -18.48 -5.33 33.59
N ASP A 138 -18.81 -4.07 33.28
CA ASP A 138 -20.15 -3.53 33.56
C ASP A 138 -21.11 -3.95 32.46
N HIS A 139 -22.04 -4.84 32.81
CA HIS A 139 -23.04 -5.39 31.89
C HIS A 139 -23.89 -4.32 31.18
N SER A 140 -24.06 -3.15 31.79
CA SER A 140 -24.84 -2.04 31.19
C SER A 140 -24.23 -1.53 29.88
N GLN A 141 -22.91 -1.69 29.74
CA GLN A 141 -22.12 -1.26 28.58
C GLN A 141 -21.90 -2.39 27.56
N ASN A 142 -22.41 -3.60 27.82
CA ASN A 142 -22.29 -4.71 26.87
C ASN A 142 -23.20 -4.46 25.65
N ARG A 143 -22.67 -4.78 24.47
CA ARG A 143 -23.36 -4.75 23.19
C ARG A 143 -23.13 -6.08 22.49
N THR A 144 -24.21 -6.73 22.07
CA THR A 144 -24.13 -7.96 21.29
C THR A 144 -23.53 -7.67 19.93
N ILE A 145 -22.62 -8.54 19.48
CA ILE A 145 -22.01 -8.48 18.16
C ILE A 145 -22.83 -9.41 17.25
N SER A 146 -23.48 -8.82 16.24
CA SER A 146 -24.05 -9.59 15.12
C SER A 146 -22.93 -10.13 14.22
N PRO A 147 -23.21 -11.16 13.38
CA PRO A 147 -22.21 -11.69 12.46
C PRO A 147 -21.53 -10.57 11.65
N LEU A 148 -20.21 -10.50 11.71
CA LEU A 148 -19.44 -9.37 11.21
C LEU A 148 -18.11 -9.83 10.60
N SER A 149 -17.78 -9.33 9.41
CA SER A 149 -16.46 -9.52 8.81
C SER A 149 -15.57 -8.31 9.06
N VAL A 150 -14.35 -8.56 9.49
CA VAL A 150 -13.31 -7.58 9.78
C VAL A 150 -12.07 -7.93 8.97
N MET A 151 -11.39 -6.93 8.42
CA MET A 151 -10.19 -7.10 7.59
C MET A 151 -9.00 -6.37 8.21
N PHE A 152 -7.91 -7.09 8.45
CA PHE A 152 -6.64 -6.55 8.92
C PHE A 152 -5.58 -6.68 7.85
N ARG A 153 -4.83 -5.62 7.56
CA ARG A 153 -3.58 -5.71 6.81
C ARG A 153 -2.47 -6.07 7.77
N ILE A 154 -1.73 -7.13 7.49
CA ILE A 154 -0.71 -7.66 8.37
C ILE A 154 0.57 -7.83 7.55
N ARG A 155 1.65 -7.22 8.03
CA ARG A 155 2.98 -7.46 7.45
C ARG A 155 3.41 -8.89 7.74
N PHE A 156 4.17 -9.49 6.84
CA PHE A 156 4.72 -10.81 7.09
C PHE A 156 6.16 -10.90 6.62
N GLU A 157 6.88 -11.83 7.23
CA GLU A 157 8.21 -12.22 6.79
C GLU A 157 8.25 -13.72 6.53
N VAL A 158 9.22 -14.15 5.71
CA VAL A 158 9.47 -15.56 5.48
C VAL A 158 10.83 -15.92 6.06
N ILE A 159 10.82 -16.78 7.08
CA ILE A 159 12.01 -17.24 7.78
C ILE A 159 12.35 -18.64 7.31
N GLY A 160 13.57 -18.84 6.80
CA GLY A 160 14.09 -20.16 6.45
C GLY A 160 14.81 -20.80 7.63
N VAL A 161 14.26 -21.89 8.17
CA VAL A 161 14.93 -22.71 9.17
C VAL A 161 15.72 -23.80 8.44
N THR A 162 17.05 -23.71 8.50
CA THR A 162 17.93 -24.74 7.93
C THR A 162 18.18 -25.80 8.98
N ASP A 163 17.78 -27.05 8.70
CA ASP A 163 18.17 -28.16 9.56
C ASP A 163 19.68 -28.41 9.42
N ARG A 164 20.37 -28.53 10.56
CA ARG A 164 21.80 -28.87 10.61
C ARG A 164 22.02 -30.39 10.67
N SER A 165 20.97 -31.20 10.75
CA SER A 165 21.09 -32.65 10.81
C SER A 165 21.53 -33.20 9.44
N ALA A 166 22.78 -33.68 9.37
CA ALA A 166 23.38 -34.22 8.15
C ALA A 166 22.87 -35.63 7.78
N VAL A 167 21.67 -36.01 8.24
CA VAL A 167 21.22 -37.41 8.25
C VAL A 167 20.53 -37.81 6.94
N THR A 168 20.06 -36.85 6.14
CA THR A 168 19.47 -37.10 4.81
C THR A 168 20.36 -36.53 3.71
N GLY A 169 20.79 -37.39 2.78
CA GLY A 169 21.85 -37.14 1.81
C GLY A 169 21.82 -35.81 1.05
N GLU A 170 23.01 -35.23 0.90
CA GLU A 170 23.51 -34.15 0.01
C GLU A 170 22.68 -32.87 -0.26
N GLY A 171 21.47 -32.73 0.27
CA GLY A 171 20.68 -31.49 0.18
C GLY A 171 20.38 -30.89 1.55
N ARG A 172 20.78 -29.63 1.78
CA ARG A 172 20.29 -28.87 2.95
C ARG A 172 18.80 -28.61 2.76
N SER A 173 17.95 -29.31 3.51
CA SER A 173 16.52 -29.03 3.54
C SER A 173 16.27 -27.76 4.36
N THR A 174 15.77 -26.73 3.68
CA THR A 174 15.29 -25.52 4.34
C THR A 174 13.78 -25.60 4.47
N VAL A 175 13.26 -25.54 5.70
CA VAL A 175 11.83 -25.36 5.95
C VAL A 175 11.58 -23.87 6.03
N ASN A 176 10.85 -23.32 5.06
CA ASN A 176 10.46 -21.92 5.08
C ASN A 176 9.16 -21.77 5.86
N MET A 177 9.09 -20.77 6.71
CA MET A 177 7.92 -20.44 7.52
C MET A 177 7.51 -19.01 7.23
N LEU A 178 6.23 -18.78 6.99
CA LEU A 178 5.63 -17.46 6.94
C LEU A 178 5.23 -17.04 8.35
N VAL A 179 5.69 -15.87 8.77
CA VAL A 179 5.46 -15.32 10.10
C VAL A 179 4.68 -14.01 9.94
N LEU A 180 3.47 -13.98 10.49
CA LEU A 180 2.61 -12.80 10.48
C LEU A 180 2.95 -11.87 11.65
N SER A 181 3.17 -10.59 11.39
CA SER A 181 3.40 -9.54 12.39
C SER A 181 2.06 -9.04 12.96
N CYS A 182 1.39 -9.88 13.75
CA CYS A 182 0.05 -9.60 14.27
C CYS A 182 -0.04 -8.31 15.12
N ARG A 183 1.03 -7.92 15.82
CA ARG A 183 1.11 -6.65 16.57
C ARG A 183 1.02 -5.40 15.69
N ASP A 184 1.58 -5.48 14.48
CA ASP A 184 1.64 -4.35 13.54
C ASP A 184 0.45 -4.35 12.57
N ALA A 185 -0.57 -5.18 12.85
CA ALA A 185 -1.76 -5.26 12.02
C ALA A 185 -2.44 -3.88 11.91
N LYS A 186 -2.94 -3.52 10.74
CA LYS A 186 -3.71 -2.29 10.51
C LYS A 186 -5.14 -2.68 10.15
N LEU A 187 -6.11 -2.28 10.96
CA LEU A 187 -7.52 -2.48 10.66
C LEU A 187 -7.93 -1.65 9.43
N THR A 188 -8.45 -2.29 8.40
CA THR A 188 -8.84 -1.59 7.16
C THR A 188 -10.34 -1.38 7.04
N ARG A 189 -11.14 -2.42 7.29
CA ARG A 189 -12.56 -2.40 6.94
C ARG A 189 -13.41 -3.30 7.83
N PHE A 190 -14.64 -2.87 8.02
CA PHE A 190 -15.78 -3.67 8.49
C PHE A 190 -16.74 -3.93 7.32
N SER A 191 -17.34 -5.12 7.27
CA SER A 191 -18.34 -5.44 6.24
C SER A 191 -19.64 -4.65 6.37
N SER A 192 -19.91 -4.10 7.56
CA SER A 192 -21.16 -3.43 7.90
C SER A 192 -20.87 -2.08 8.55
N GLU A 193 -21.81 -1.14 8.42
CA GLU A 193 -21.75 0.13 9.14
C GLU A 193 -21.98 -0.12 10.63
N ILE A 194 -21.02 0.26 11.45
CA ILE A 194 -21.01 0.11 12.91
C ILE A 194 -20.82 1.51 13.49
N ALA A 195 -21.43 1.79 14.64
CA ALA A 195 -21.25 3.07 15.31
C ALA A 195 -19.77 3.30 15.67
N ASP A 196 -19.29 4.55 15.59
CA ASP A 196 -17.87 4.86 15.83
C ASP A 196 -17.36 4.43 17.21
N SER A 197 -18.22 4.48 18.24
CA SER A 197 -17.88 4.01 19.59
C SER A 197 -17.68 2.50 19.67
N GLU A 198 -18.53 1.74 18.99
CA GLU A 198 -18.43 0.28 18.86
C GLU A 198 -17.20 -0.09 18.03
N LYS A 199 -16.93 0.64 16.94
CA LYS A 199 -15.76 0.47 16.08
C LYS A 199 -14.45 0.53 16.86
N ARG A 200 -14.24 1.60 17.66
CA ARG A 200 -13.00 1.78 18.46
C ARG A 200 -12.83 0.70 19.52
N SER A 201 -13.93 0.34 20.18
CA SER A 201 -13.91 -0.70 21.21
C SER A 201 -13.59 -2.07 20.61
N LEU A 202 -14.23 -2.41 19.49
CA LEU A 202 -14.01 -3.66 18.77
C LEU A 202 -12.58 -3.73 18.20
N GLU A 203 -12.07 -2.65 17.61
CA GLU A 203 -10.67 -2.53 17.18
C GLU A 203 -9.70 -2.85 18.32
N THR A 204 -9.90 -2.24 19.49
CA THR A 204 -9.06 -2.48 20.69
C THR A 204 -9.04 -3.96 21.08
N TYR A 205 -10.21 -4.60 21.20
CA TYR A 205 -10.27 -6.02 21.59
C TYR A 205 -9.73 -6.96 20.52
N LEU A 206 -9.95 -6.66 19.24
CA LEU A 206 -9.41 -7.46 18.14
C LEU A 206 -7.89 -7.34 18.02
N HIS A 207 -7.30 -6.20 18.35
CA HIS A 207 -5.84 -6.11 18.51
C HIS A 207 -5.32 -7.03 19.62
N GLY A 208 -5.96 -7.01 20.79
CA GLY A 208 -5.62 -7.96 21.87
C GLY A 208 -5.81 -9.43 21.45
N TYR A 209 -6.82 -9.71 20.61
CA TYR A 209 -7.01 -11.04 20.02
C TYR A 209 -5.85 -11.43 19.08
N LEU A 210 -5.39 -10.52 18.23
CA LEU A 210 -4.26 -10.78 17.33
C LEU A 210 -2.96 -11.03 18.10
N GLU A 211 -2.70 -10.29 19.18
CA GLU A 211 -1.59 -10.56 20.11
C GLU A 211 -1.72 -11.95 20.74
N PHE A 212 -2.94 -12.34 21.11
CA PHE A 212 -3.21 -13.66 21.67
C PHE A 212 -2.99 -14.79 20.64
N ILE A 213 -3.37 -14.58 19.38
CA ILE A 213 -3.07 -15.49 18.25
C ILE A 213 -1.57 -15.65 18.03
N GLU A 214 -0.82 -14.56 18.17
CA GLU A 214 0.64 -14.57 18.10
C GLU A 214 1.23 -15.41 19.24
N ALA A 215 0.82 -15.14 20.48
CA ALA A 215 1.26 -15.88 21.67
C ALA A 215 0.91 -17.38 21.61
N ALA A 216 -0.20 -17.73 20.97
CA ALA A 216 -0.61 -19.11 20.73
C ALA A 216 0.20 -19.83 19.62
N GLY A 217 1.07 -19.10 18.90
CA GLY A 217 1.88 -19.64 17.79
C GLY A 217 1.12 -19.82 16.48
N HIS A 218 -0.12 -19.32 16.38
CA HIS A 218 -0.94 -19.48 15.17
C HIS A 218 -0.52 -18.53 14.03
N HIS A 219 0.28 -17.52 14.35
CA HIS A 219 0.86 -16.56 13.40
C HIS A 219 1.98 -17.15 12.50
N VAL A 220 2.48 -18.35 12.81
CA VAL A 220 3.52 -19.03 12.04
C VAL A 220 2.91 -20.15 11.20
N LEU A 221 3.11 -20.09 9.88
CA LEU A 221 2.55 -21.01 8.89
C LEU A 221 3.68 -21.63 8.07
N ALA A 222 3.67 -22.94 7.87
CA ALA A 222 4.72 -23.58 7.09
C ALA A 222 4.49 -23.35 5.60
N LEU A 223 5.55 -23.11 4.83
CA LEU A 223 5.48 -23.08 3.38
C LEU A 223 5.79 -24.48 2.83
N PRO A 224 5.25 -24.86 1.66
CA PRO A 224 5.58 -26.14 1.08
C PRO A 224 7.09 -26.22 0.77
N PRO A 225 7.71 -27.42 0.87
CA PRO A 225 9.13 -27.59 0.60
C PRO A 225 9.48 -27.18 -0.84
N ASN A 226 10.69 -26.66 -1.04
CA ASN A 226 11.21 -26.12 -2.31
C ASN A 226 10.54 -24.83 -2.83
N PHE A 227 9.58 -24.24 -2.10
CA PHE A 227 9.15 -22.88 -2.38
C PHE A 227 10.16 -21.89 -1.81
N SER A 228 10.98 -21.32 -2.70
CA SER A 228 11.92 -20.28 -2.30
C SER A 228 11.21 -18.93 -2.14
N ILE A 229 11.65 -18.12 -1.18
CA ILE A 229 11.20 -16.73 -0.98
C ILE A 229 11.32 -15.92 -2.27
N ARG A 230 12.35 -16.22 -3.08
CA ARG A 230 12.54 -15.59 -4.40
C ARG A 230 11.43 -15.98 -5.38
N ALA A 231 11.00 -17.24 -5.38
CA ALA A 231 9.83 -17.68 -6.16
C ALA A 231 8.54 -17.02 -5.64
N LEU A 232 8.38 -16.85 -4.33
CA LEU A 232 7.23 -16.12 -3.76
C LEU A 232 7.23 -14.64 -4.19
N SER A 233 8.41 -14.00 -4.24
CA SER A 233 8.54 -12.60 -4.67
C SER A 233 8.27 -12.38 -6.16
N ALA A 234 8.39 -13.41 -7.00
CA ALA A 234 8.12 -13.34 -8.43
C ALA A 234 6.70 -13.80 -8.76
N ASP A 235 6.23 -14.88 -8.13
CA ASP A 235 5.04 -15.60 -8.57
C ASP A 235 3.80 -15.26 -7.72
N ILE A 236 3.91 -14.90 -6.42
CA ILE A 236 2.70 -14.64 -5.58
C ILE A 236 1.79 -13.58 -6.22
N PHE A 237 2.42 -12.66 -6.93
CA PHE A 237 1.81 -11.47 -7.52
C PHE A 237 0.89 -11.72 -8.70
N GLU A 238 0.94 -12.90 -9.33
CA GLU A 238 -0.05 -13.25 -10.36
C GLU A 238 -1.46 -13.38 -9.77
N PHE A 239 -1.61 -13.74 -8.49
CA PHE A 239 -2.87 -14.26 -7.97
C PHE A 239 -3.94 -13.22 -7.56
N LEU A 240 -3.68 -11.92 -7.59
CA LEU A 240 -4.65 -10.95 -7.04
C LEU A 240 -5.95 -10.76 -7.89
N GLN A 241 -6.47 -11.75 -8.59
CA GLN A 241 -7.63 -11.64 -9.49
C GLN A 241 -8.96 -11.19 -8.83
N THR A 242 -9.12 -11.27 -7.51
CA THR A 242 -10.47 -11.21 -6.89
C THR A 242 -10.79 -10.01 -6.00
N ALA A 243 -9.81 -9.29 -5.45
CA ALA A 243 -10.09 -8.09 -4.67
C ALA A 243 -9.92 -6.86 -5.57
N GLY A 244 -11.02 -6.14 -5.83
CA GLY A 244 -10.93 -4.74 -6.24
C GLY A 244 -9.98 -3.98 -5.31
N ILE A 245 -9.32 -2.94 -5.80
CA ILE A 245 -8.36 -2.12 -5.04
C ILE A 245 -8.91 -1.93 -3.61
N PRO A 246 -8.23 -2.45 -2.58
CA PRO A 246 -8.76 -2.37 -1.23
C PRO A 246 -9.08 -0.90 -0.89
N PRO A 247 -10.28 -0.59 -0.37
CA PRO A 247 -10.57 0.77 0.08
C PRO A 247 -9.55 1.16 1.16
N GLY A 248 -8.94 2.34 1.01
CA GLY A 248 -7.86 2.82 1.89
C GLY A 248 -6.47 2.84 1.25
N VAL A 249 -6.32 2.38 0.01
CA VAL A 249 -5.15 2.73 -0.79
C VAL A 249 -5.22 4.21 -1.14
N ALA A 250 -4.24 4.99 -0.68
CA ALA A 250 -4.10 6.38 -1.10
C ALA A 250 -3.94 6.42 -2.63
N GLU A 251 -4.80 7.19 -3.29
CA GLU A 251 -4.69 7.46 -4.72
C GLU A 251 -3.37 8.20 -4.96
N VAL A 252 -2.39 7.53 -5.57
CA VAL A 252 -1.13 8.17 -5.96
C VAL A 252 -1.39 8.77 -7.34
N ARG A 253 -1.70 10.06 -7.38
CA ARG A 253 -1.79 10.77 -8.66
C ARG A 253 -0.40 10.95 -9.24
N ALA A 254 -0.02 10.08 -10.18
CA ALA A 254 1.12 10.31 -11.03
C ALA A 254 0.81 11.50 -11.94
N MET A 255 1.50 12.63 -11.74
CA MET A 255 1.45 13.73 -12.72
C MET A 255 2.37 13.37 -13.88
N LEU A 256 1.82 12.78 -14.94
CA LEU A 256 2.46 12.90 -16.24
C LEU A 256 2.09 14.29 -16.78
N VAL A 257 3.09 15.08 -17.14
CA VAL A 257 2.87 16.40 -17.73
C VAL A 257 2.14 16.19 -19.07
N GLU A 258 0.86 16.57 -19.14
CA GLU A 258 0.16 16.70 -20.42
C GLU A 258 0.82 17.82 -21.22
N ALA A 259 1.84 17.47 -22.01
CA ALA A 259 2.42 18.38 -22.98
C ALA A 259 1.47 18.50 -24.18
N GLN A 260 0.61 19.53 -24.17
CA GLN A 260 -0.17 19.88 -25.36
C GLN A 260 0.76 20.39 -26.46
N ASN A 261 1.11 19.53 -27.42
CA ASN A 261 1.77 19.95 -28.64
C ASN A 261 0.74 20.42 -29.67
N SER A 262 0.68 21.73 -29.88
CA SER A 262 0.10 22.31 -31.09
C SER A 262 1.14 22.22 -32.20
N HIS A 263 0.91 21.32 -33.16
CA HIS A 263 1.47 21.26 -34.52
C HIS A 263 2.82 21.96 -34.71
N SER A 264 3.92 21.22 -34.59
CA SER A 264 5.22 21.66 -35.09
C SER A 264 5.91 20.50 -35.80
N GLN A 265 5.88 20.54 -37.14
CA GLN A 265 6.70 19.72 -38.01
C GLN A 265 8.17 20.16 -37.86
N ALA A 266 8.90 19.59 -36.92
CA ALA A 266 10.35 19.77 -36.82
C ALA A 266 11.01 18.48 -36.30
N SER A 267 12.10 18.11 -36.96
CA SER A 267 12.81 16.83 -36.96
C SER A 267 13.54 16.43 -35.67
N ASP A 268 13.07 16.85 -34.49
CA ASP A 268 13.64 16.40 -33.23
C ASP A 268 12.79 15.23 -32.70
N TYR A 269 13.23 14.00 -33.01
CA TYR A 269 12.63 12.73 -32.59
C TYR A 269 12.46 12.60 -31.05
N LEU A 270 13.05 13.50 -30.27
CA LEU A 270 12.89 13.60 -28.81
C LEU A 270 11.68 14.45 -28.37
N THR A 271 10.94 15.06 -29.31
CA THR A 271 9.77 15.92 -29.03
C THR A 271 8.43 15.20 -29.08
N VAL A 272 8.44 13.86 -29.17
CA VAL A 272 7.23 13.03 -29.18
C VAL A 272 6.44 13.28 -27.89
N SER A 273 5.17 13.63 -28.05
CA SER A 273 4.23 13.75 -26.94
C SER A 273 4.14 12.38 -26.26
N LEU A 274 4.45 12.28 -24.97
CA LEU A 274 4.27 11.01 -24.24
C LEU A 274 2.79 10.56 -24.22
N ALA A 275 1.86 11.47 -24.46
CA ALA A 275 0.45 11.14 -24.60
C ALA A 275 0.09 10.56 -25.98
N ASP A 276 0.95 10.73 -26.99
CA ASP A 276 0.66 10.35 -28.38
C ASP A 276 1.94 9.88 -29.10
N TYR A 277 2.06 8.58 -29.28
CA TYR A 277 3.25 7.92 -29.81
C TYR A 277 2.96 7.19 -31.12
N HIS A 278 3.78 7.43 -32.13
CA HIS A 278 3.77 6.73 -33.41
C HIS A 278 5.05 5.93 -33.57
N GLY A 279 4.92 4.67 -33.96
CA GLY A 279 6.05 3.78 -34.14
C GLY A 279 5.87 2.87 -35.35
N LYS A 280 6.96 2.17 -35.67
CA LYS A 280 6.97 1.08 -36.63
C LYS A 280 7.71 -0.09 -36.05
N TRP A 281 7.25 -1.29 -36.35
CA TRP A 281 8.04 -2.51 -36.19
C TRP A 281 8.28 -3.14 -37.55
N ALA A 282 9.38 -3.85 -37.68
CA ALA A 282 9.69 -4.67 -38.84
C ALA A 282 9.91 -6.10 -38.36
N GLN A 283 9.01 -7.02 -38.71
CA GLN A 283 9.17 -8.44 -38.41
C GLN A 283 8.63 -9.30 -39.55
N ASP A 284 9.33 -10.39 -39.86
CA ASP A 284 9.00 -11.34 -40.92
C ASP A 284 8.78 -10.71 -42.31
N GLY A 285 9.49 -9.60 -42.57
CA GLY A 285 9.43 -8.88 -43.85
C GLY A 285 8.16 -8.06 -44.04
N ARG A 286 7.34 -7.88 -42.99
CA ARG A 286 6.23 -6.94 -42.97
C ARG A 286 6.53 -5.81 -41.98
N ASP A 287 6.39 -4.59 -42.47
CA ASP A 287 6.38 -3.41 -41.62
C ASP A 287 4.94 -3.21 -41.13
N VAL A 288 4.75 -3.07 -39.83
CA VAL A 288 3.47 -2.59 -39.28
C VAL A 288 3.75 -1.30 -38.53
N TYR A 289 2.89 -0.35 -38.76
CA TYR A 289 2.94 0.96 -38.14
C TYR A 289 1.88 0.97 -37.05
N PHE A 290 2.22 1.55 -35.90
CA PHE A 290 1.32 1.59 -34.75
C PHE A 290 1.24 3.00 -34.17
N HIS A 291 0.07 3.32 -33.63
CA HIS A 291 -0.23 4.59 -32.98
C HIS A 291 -0.84 4.29 -31.62
N LEU A 292 -0.21 4.82 -30.58
CA LEU A 292 -0.63 4.69 -29.19
C LEU A 292 -1.00 6.05 -28.64
N LYS A 293 -2.23 6.15 -28.13
CA LYS A 293 -2.69 7.30 -27.40
C LYS A 293 -2.83 6.95 -25.93
N PHE A 294 -2.01 7.55 -25.10
CA PHE A 294 -2.01 7.33 -23.66
C PHE A 294 -2.96 8.31 -22.97
N GLY A 295 -3.76 7.78 -22.06
CA GLY A 295 -4.40 8.56 -21.02
C GLY A 295 -3.41 8.92 -19.92
N SER A 296 -3.87 9.71 -18.94
CA SER A 296 -3.06 10.00 -17.75
C SER A 296 -2.74 8.71 -16.98
N PRO A 297 -1.46 8.39 -16.71
CA PRO A 297 -1.12 7.24 -15.89
C PRO A 297 -1.62 7.45 -14.47
N GLN A 298 -2.06 6.38 -13.85
CA GLN A 298 -2.57 6.38 -12.48
C GLN A 298 -1.62 5.59 -11.59
N GLY A 299 -1.57 5.89 -10.31
CA GLY A 299 -0.80 5.15 -9.33
C GLY A 299 -1.68 4.76 -8.15
N ALA A 300 -1.43 3.59 -7.58
CA ALA A 300 -2.06 3.15 -6.34
C ALA A 300 -1.03 2.44 -5.46
N ALA A 301 -0.90 2.86 -4.20
CA ALA A 301 -0.03 2.19 -3.24
C ALA A 301 -0.59 0.79 -2.90
N LEU A 302 0.13 -0.26 -3.27
CA LEU A 302 -0.23 -1.62 -2.86
C LEU A 302 0.01 -1.82 -1.37
N CYS A 303 1.15 -1.37 -0.88
CA CYS A 303 1.56 -1.37 0.53
C CYS A 303 2.56 -0.23 0.78
N ASP A 304 3.08 -0.14 2.00
CA ASP A 304 4.09 0.86 2.37
C ASP A 304 5.38 0.73 1.55
N ASP A 305 5.61 -0.43 0.91
CA ASP A 305 6.82 -0.76 0.15
C ASP A 305 6.58 -0.91 -1.38
N ASP A 306 5.33 -0.92 -1.87
CA ASP A 306 5.01 -1.23 -3.26
C ASP A 306 3.92 -0.33 -3.84
N ILE A 307 4.08 0.12 -5.09
CA ILE A 307 3.06 0.84 -5.87
C ILE A 307 2.72 0.06 -7.14
N ILE A 308 1.45 0.10 -7.56
CA ILE A 308 1.05 -0.22 -8.93
C ILE A 308 0.85 1.07 -9.71
N VAL A 309 1.48 1.15 -10.86
CA VAL A 309 1.27 2.18 -11.88
C VAL A 309 0.42 1.60 -13.00
N PHE A 310 -0.61 2.33 -13.41
CA PHE A 310 -1.52 2.00 -14.48
C PHE A 310 -1.24 2.94 -15.64
N PHE A 311 -0.75 2.43 -16.77
CA PHE A 311 -0.71 3.17 -18.02
C PHE A 311 -2.05 2.96 -18.72
N ALA A 312 -2.91 3.96 -18.62
CA ALA A 312 -4.14 4.01 -19.39
C ALA A 312 -3.77 4.24 -20.86
N VAL A 313 -4.20 3.34 -21.73
CA VAL A 313 -4.10 3.48 -23.19
C VAL A 313 -5.51 3.70 -23.69
N ASP A 314 -5.76 4.91 -24.17
CA ASP A 314 -7.07 5.33 -24.65
C ASP A 314 -7.36 4.69 -26.01
N GLU A 315 -6.33 4.58 -26.85
CA GLU A 315 -6.44 4.11 -28.23
C GLU A 315 -5.15 3.44 -28.71
N ILE A 316 -5.29 2.30 -29.39
CA ILE A 316 -4.21 1.59 -30.10
C ILE A 316 -4.68 1.34 -31.53
N LEU A 317 -3.94 1.87 -32.49
CA LEU A 317 -4.24 1.72 -33.91
C LEU A 317 -3.05 1.06 -34.62
N PHE A 318 -3.33 0.12 -35.51
CA PHE A 318 -2.34 -0.53 -36.37
C PHE A 318 -2.61 -0.21 -37.84
N TYR A 319 -1.55 -0.11 -38.63
CA TYR A 319 -1.59 0.22 -40.06
C TYR A 319 -0.58 -0.63 -40.84
N ASP A 320 -0.92 -0.96 -42.08
CA ASP A 320 -0.07 -1.68 -43.02
C ASP A 320 0.89 -0.77 -43.81
N ILE A 321 0.66 0.55 -43.76
CA ILE A 321 1.45 1.57 -44.45
C ILE A 321 1.80 2.74 -43.50
N ASP A 322 2.83 3.49 -43.87
CA ASP A 322 3.29 4.70 -43.14
C ASP A 322 2.35 5.91 -43.42
N ASP A 323 1.05 5.70 -43.24
CA ASP A 323 0.02 6.73 -43.34
C ASP A 323 -1.00 6.58 -42.21
N PHE A 324 -0.75 7.29 -41.10
CA PHE A 324 -1.63 7.31 -39.93
C PHE A 324 -3.00 7.98 -40.19
N GLN A 325 -3.21 8.58 -41.37
CA GLN A 325 -4.52 9.10 -41.79
C GLN A 325 -5.36 8.06 -42.54
N ALA A 326 -4.76 6.93 -42.95
CA ALA A 326 -5.47 5.82 -43.55
C ALA A 326 -6.41 5.14 -42.54
N ALA A 327 -7.30 4.28 -43.02
CA ALA A 327 -8.11 3.46 -42.12
C ALA A 327 -7.20 2.43 -41.42
N PRO A 328 -7.21 2.35 -40.08
CA PRO A 328 -6.40 1.37 -39.37
C PRO A 328 -6.87 -0.06 -39.69
N ILE A 329 -5.91 -0.99 -39.80
CA ILE A 329 -6.21 -2.42 -40.00
C ILE A 329 -6.78 -3.06 -38.74
N LYS A 330 -6.42 -2.53 -37.57
CA LYS A 330 -6.90 -2.98 -36.27
C LYS A 330 -6.97 -1.80 -35.30
N THR A 331 -8.00 -1.77 -34.47
CA THR A 331 -8.24 -0.74 -33.47
C THR A 331 -8.62 -1.38 -32.16
N TYR A 332 -7.91 -0.99 -31.10
CA TYR A 332 -8.29 -1.26 -29.72
C TYR A 332 -8.59 0.09 -29.06
N SER A 333 -9.72 0.20 -28.38
CA SER A 333 -10.17 1.46 -27.81
C SER A 333 -10.74 1.27 -26.41
N LYS A 334 -10.60 2.34 -25.61
CA LYS A 334 -11.14 2.53 -24.26
C LYS A 334 -10.55 1.61 -23.20
N GLY A 335 -9.76 2.21 -22.31
CA GLY A 335 -9.54 1.70 -20.95
C GLY A 335 -8.63 0.49 -20.87
N GLU A 336 -7.72 0.34 -21.83
CA GLU A 336 -6.66 -0.64 -21.69
C GLU A 336 -5.69 -0.13 -20.63
N ALA A 337 -5.39 -0.95 -19.63
CA ALA A 337 -4.59 -0.53 -18.49
C ALA A 337 -3.43 -1.48 -18.32
N ILE A 338 -2.22 -1.05 -18.68
CA ILE A 338 -1.02 -1.83 -18.45
C ILE A 338 -0.51 -1.53 -17.05
N ARG A 339 -0.37 -2.57 -16.24
CA ARG A 339 -0.06 -2.42 -14.81
C ARG A 339 1.39 -2.81 -14.51
N TYR A 340 2.08 -1.94 -13.78
CA TYR A 340 3.46 -2.14 -13.33
C TYR A 340 3.54 -2.06 -11.83
N LYS A 341 4.10 -3.10 -11.21
CA LYS A 341 4.50 -3.05 -9.81
C LYS A 341 5.87 -2.38 -9.71
N ILE A 342 6.04 -1.42 -8.81
CA ILE A 342 7.33 -0.81 -8.53
C ILE A 342 7.60 -0.87 -7.03
N ASP A 343 8.78 -1.36 -6.67
CA ASP A 343 9.25 -1.41 -5.30
C ASP A 343 9.70 0.00 -4.86
N MET A 344 9.06 0.55 -3.82
CA MET A 344 9.44 1.82 -3.22
C MET A 344 10.70 1.65 -2.39
N ARG A 345 11.86 2.01 -2.95
CA ARG A 345 13.11 2.08 -2.18
C ARG A 345 13.33 3.44 -1.52
N SER A 346 12.60 4.47 -1.95
CA SER A 346 12.68 5.82 -1.41
C SER A 346 11.32 6.50 -1.47
N GLU A 347 10.97 7.28 -0.44
CA GLU A 347 9.68 7.98 -0.31
C GLU A 347 9.39 9.01 -1.41
N LEU A 348 10.39 9.38 -2.23
CA LEU A 348 10.29 10.51 -3.16
C LEU A 348 10.49 10.15 -4.64
N PHE A 349 11.11 9.01 -4.95
CA PHE A 349 11.53 8.66 -6.30
C PHE A 349 11.30 7.18 -6.58
N ILE A 350 10.54 6.90 -7.64
CA ILE A 350 10.12 5.56 -8.03
C ILE A 350 10.60 5.32 -9.46
N PRO A 351 11.81 4.79 -9.67
CA PRO A 351 12.31 4.55 -11.03
C PRO A 351 11.48 3.46 -11.71
N LEU A 352 10.82 3.82 -12.82
CA LEU A 352 10.05 2.90 -13.65
C LEU A 352 10.87 1.68 -14.19
N PRO A 353 12.17 1.79 -14.54
CA PRO A 353 12.93 0.66 -15.11
C PRO A 353 13.14 -0.54 -14.18
N GLY A 354 12.78 -0.44 -12.89
CA GLY A 354 12.75 -1.58 -11.96
C GLY A 354 11.39 -2.26 -11.87
N GLY A 355 10.39 -1.74 -12.58
CA GLY A 355 9.02 -2.19 -12.51
C GLY A 355 8.81 -3.58 -13.13
N ARG A 356 7.80 -4.30 -12.64
CA ARG A 356 7.39 -5.59 -13.21
C ARG A 356 6.01 -5.48 -13.84
N TYR A 357 5.93 -5.90 -15.10
CA TYR A 357 4.68 -6.02 -15.82
C TYR A 357 3.74 -7.04 -15.16
N MET A 358 2.47 -6.67 -15.00
CA MET A 358 1.44 -7.54 -14.44
C MET A 358 0.44 -7.95 -15.53
N HIS A 359 0.75 -9.01 -16.28
CA HIS A 359 -0.07 -9.49 -17.40
C HIS A 359 -1.52 -9.77 -17.00
N GLN A 360 -1.74 -10.56 -15.96
CA GLN A 360 -3.07 -10.97 -15.50
C GLN A 360 -3.95 -9.81 -14.99
N ARG A 361 -3.34 -8.65 -14.73
CA ARG A 361 -4.05 -7.44 -14.29
C ARG A 361 -4.18 -6.46 -15.44
N SER A 362 -3.54 -6.68 -16.57
CA SER A 362 -3.72 -5.80 -17.70
C SER A 362 -5.02 -6.16 -18.40
N THR A 363 -5.87 -5.16 -18.61
CA THR A 363 -7.15 -5.35 -19.30
C THR A 363 -6.99 -4.84 -20.71
N PHE A 364 -7.31 -5.67 -21.69
CA PHE A 364 -7.30 -5.33 -23.10
C PHE A 364 -8.70 -5.57 -23.66
N ASN A 365 -9.38 -4.50 -24.05
CA ASN A 365 -10.77 -4.59 -24.48
C ASN A 365 -10.81 -4.96 -25.96
N ASN A 366 -11.66 -5.92 -26.32
CA ASN A 366 -11.75 -6.49 -27.67
C ASN A 366 -10.53 -7.34 -28.09
N TYR A 367 -9.66 -7.69 -27.14
CA TYR A 367 -8.63 -8.71 -27.33
C TYR A 367 -9.22 -10.11 -27.27
N VAL A 368 -8.96 -10.93 -28.28
CA VAL A 368 -9.35 -12.34 -28.32
C VAL A 368 -8.09 -13.20 -28.28
N GLU A 369 -7.83 -13.87 -27.15
CA GLU A 369 -6.62 -14.69 -26.94
C GLU A 369 -6.46 -15.83 -27.96
N SER A 370 -7.55 -16.28 -28.58
CA SER A 370 -7.52 -17.31 -29.62
C SER A 370 -7.18 -16.78 -31.02
N ASP A 371 -7.16 -15.47 -31.23
CA ASP A 371 -6.79 -14.84 -32.50
C ASP A 371 -5.27 -14.58 -32.51
N GLU A 372 -4.56 -15.23 -33.44
CA GLU A 372 -3.10 -15.15 -33.55
C GLU A 372 -2.63 -13.72 -33.84
N ASP A 373 -3.40 -12.95 -34.61
CA ASP A 373 -3.06 -11.55 -34.92
C ASP A 373 -3.22 -10.68 -33.66
N ASP A 374 -4.27 -10.89 -32.85
CA ASP A 374 -4.46 -10.16 -31.59
C ASP A 374 -3.36 -10.44 -30.59
N LEU A 375 -3.00 -11.72 -30.41
CA LEU A 375 -1.90 -12.13 -29.55
C LEU A 375 -0.57 -11.52 -30.02
N TYR A 376 -0.35 -11.50 -31.33
CA TYR A 376 0.81 -10.88 -31.94
C TYR A 376 0.85 -9.37 -31.69
N TYR A 377 -0.22 -8.63 -31.99
CA TYR A 377 -0.27 -7.19 -31.80
C TYR A 377 -0.10 -6.79 -30.33
N MET A 378 -0.80 -7.47 -29.43
CA MET A 378 -0.76 -7.15 -28.00
C MET A 378 0.57 -7.50 -27.34
N SER A 379 1.17 -8.64 -27.68
CA SER A 379 2.50 -8.99 -27.14
C SER A 379 3.55 -7.94 -27.49
N HIS A 380 3.48 -7.36 -28.69
CA HIS A 380 4.39 -6.29 -29.10
C HIS A 380 4.11 -4.96 -28.42
N ILE A 381 2.85 -4.57 -28.24
CA ILE A 381 2.54 -3.35 -27.47
C ILE A 381 3.00 -3.51 -26.03
N ILE A 382 2.78 -4.67 -25.42
CA ILE A 382 3.30 -4.97 -24.09
C ILE A 382 4.83 -4.85 -24.09
N TYR A 383 5.51 -5.45 -25.06
CA TYR A 383 6.97 -5.35 -25.16
C TYR A 383 7.46 -3.90 -25.31
N PHE A 384 6.87 -3.14 -26.23
CA PHE A 384 7.18 -1.72 -26.42
C PHE A 384 6.95 -0.92 -25.14
N ILE A 385 5.79 -1.10 -24.49
CA ILE A 385 5.46 -0.33 -23.29
C ILE A 385 6.35 -0.74 -22.11
N THR A 386 6.70 -2.03 -21.97
CA THR A 386 7.53 -2.57 -20.88
C THR A 386 9.03 -2.34 -21.04
N GLY A 387 9.49 -2.09 -22.26
CA GLY A 387 10.89 -1.74 -22.56
C GLY A 387 11.00 -0.31 -23.04
N ASP A 388 10.84 -0.11 -24.34
CA ASP A 388 11.16 1.12 -25.05
C ASP A 388 10.46 2.36 -24.48
N TYR A 389 9.16 2.27 -24.15
CA TYR A 389 8.42 3.41 -23.61
C TYR A 389 8.87 3.79 -22.20
N LEU A 390 9.15 2.82 -21.32
CA LEU A 390 9.70 3.12 -20.00
C LEU A 390 11.10 3.72 -20.10
N ASP A 391 11.91 3.25 -21.04
CA ASP A 391 13.23 3.83 -21.32
C ASP A 391 13.10 5.27 -21.85
N LEU A 392 12.12 5.54 -22.71
CA LEU A 392 11.80 6.90 -23.16
C LEU A 392 11.41 7.79 -21.97
N LEU A 393 10.55 7.32 -21.07
CA LEU A 393 10.18 8.05 -19.85
C LEU A 393 11.41 8.32 -18.97
N GLY A 394 12.27 7.31 -18.76
CA GLY A 394 13.51 7.45 -17.99
C GLY A 394 14.49 8.44 -18.61
N ASN A 395 14.71 8.36 -19.92
CA ASN A 395 15.61 9.27 -20.64
C ASN A 395 15.11 10.72 -20.62
N ALA A 396 13.80 10.91 -20.62
CA ALA A 396 13.16 12.21 -20.53
C ALA A 396 12.94 12.68 -19.08
N GLN A 397 13.38 11.90 -18.07
CA GLN A 397 13.22 12.19 -16.64
C GLN A 397 11.76 12.31 -16.18
N TYR A 398 10.85 11.62 -16.87
CA TYR A 398 9.44 11.49 -16.54
C TYR A 398 9.12 10.19 -15.79
N ASP A 399 10.14 9.40 -15.45
CA ASP A 399 10.01 8.18 -14.67
C ASP A 399 9.83 8.46 -13.17
N ILE A 400 9.78 9.72 -12.73
CA ILE A 400 9.64 10.07 -11.31
C ILE A 400 8.16 10.25 -10.95
N ILE A 401 7.62 9.29 -10.20
CA ILE A 401 6.29 9.42 -9.59
C ILE A 401 6.44 10.06 -8.21
N HIS A 402 5.81 11.22 -8.02
CA HIS A 402 5.75 11.88 -6.73
C HIS A 402 4.61 11.31 -5.87
N HIS A 403 4.94 10.84 -4.66
CA HIS A 403 3.94 10.38 -3.71
C HIS A 403 3.06 11.55 -3.23
N TYR A 404 1.77 11.53 -3.59
CA TYR A 404 0.78 12.47 -3.05
C TYR A 404 0.39 12.07 -1.63
N ASN A 405 0.74 12.88 -0.62
CA ASN A 405 0.24 12.68 0.74
C ASN A 405 -1.09 13.43 0.90
N ALA A 406 -2.13 12.76 1.39
CA ALA A 406 -3.45 13.37 1.63
C ALA A 406 -3.42 14.49 2.70
N LEU A 407 -2.36 14.59 3.51
CA LEU A 407 -2.10 15.72 4.40
C LEU A 407 -1.63 16.98 3.64
N TRP A 408 -1.40 16.88 2.33
CA TRP A 408 -1.13 18.05 1.51
C TRP A 408 -2.38 18.92 1.45
N PRO A 409 -2.24 20.26 1.55
CA PRO A 409 -3.39 21.16 1.52
C PRO A 409 -4.26 20.83 0.31
N GLU A 410 -5.53 20.50 0.56
CA GLU A 410 -6.47 20.17 -0.51
C GLU A 410 -6.37 21.24 -1.60
N ILE A 411 -6.35 20.77 -2.85
CA ILE A 411 -6.32 21.61 -4.03
C ILE A 411 -7.68 22.29 -4.10
N ASP A 412 -7.83 23.39 -3.35
CA ASP A 412 -9.05 24.19 -3.31
C ASP A 412 -9.44 24.56 -4.74
N SER A 413 -10.45 23.86 -5.21
CA SER A 413 -11.05 24.01 -6.52
C SER A 413 -12.38 24.76 -6.41
N SER A 414 -12.56 25.64 -5.40
CA SER A 414 -13.65 26.62 -5.40
C SER A 414 -13.62 27.58 -4.21
N SER A 415 -13.65 28.87 -4.54
CA SER A 415 -14.23 29.99 -3.77
C SER A 415 -13.80 30.23 -2.30
N GLY A 416 -12.78 31.06 -2.12
CA GLY A 416 -12.90 32.36 -1.42
C GLY A 416 -13.39 32.43 0.04
N GLY A 417 -13.48 31.32 0.78
CA GLY A 417 -13.73 31.35 2.22
C GLY A 417 -12.41 31.51 3.00
N PRO A 418 -12.36 32.29 4.10
CA PRO A 418 -11.23 32.24 5.02
C PRO A 418 -11.18 30.84 5.65
N GLN A 419 -10.32 29.98 5.12
CA GLN A 419 -10.02 28.70 5.74
C GLN A 419 -9.35 28.92 7.10
N THR A 420 -10.11 28.73 8.17
CA THR A 420 -9.56 28.50 9.51
C THR A 420 -9.03 27.08 9.58
N SER A 421 -7.81 26.87 9.09
CA SER A 421 -7.07 25.62 9.29
C SER A 421 -6.55 25.56 10.73
N ALA A 422 -7.38 25.05 11.64
CA ALA A 422 -6.99 24.60 12.98
C ALA A 422 -7.99 23.54 13.45
N ALA A 423 -7.86 22.34 12.90
CA ALA A 423 -8.53 21.15 13.42
C ALA A 423 -7.60 19.94 13.29
N GLU A 424 -6.40 20.07 13.88
CA GLU A 424 -5.73 18.91 14.44
C GLU A 424 -6.32 18.67 15.83
N SER A 425 -6.98 17.52 15.98
CA SER A 425 -7.27 16.82 17.24
C SER A 425 -7.68 17.65 18.47
N GLY A 426 -8.99 17.73 18.71
CA GLY A 426 -9.53 17.39 20.03
C GLY A 426 -9.13 18.21 21.25
N ARG A 427 -8.87 19.52 21.15
CA ARG A 427 -9.12 20.54 22.20
C ARG A 427 -8.71 21.90 21.64
N ALA A 428 -9.64 22.84 21.56
CA ALA A 428 -9.34 24.23 21.25
C ALA A 428 -8.58 24.88 22.42
N VAL A 429 -7.33 24.49 22.63
CA VAL A 429 -6.38 25.26 23.41
C VAL A 429 -6.01 26.45 22.54
N SER A 430 -6.25 27.67 23.03
CA SER A 430 -5.82 28.89 22.34
C SER A 430 -4.35 28.74 21.96
N GLY A 431 -3.99 28.88 20.68
CA GLY A 431 -2.62 28.60 20.21
C GLY A 431 -1.55 29.35 21.01
N THR A 432 -1.89 30.49 21.61
CA THR A 432 -1.03 31.23 22.54
C THR A 432 -0.68 30.45 23.83
N MET A 433 -1.59 29.63 24.38
CA MET A 433 -1.32 28.80 25.55
C MET A 433 -0.38 27.63 25.23
N LEU A 434 -0.53 26.99 24.06
CA LEU A 434 0.36 25.89 23.64
C LEU A 434 1.78 26.41 23.38
N TRP A 435 1.92 27.56 22.72
CA TRP A 435 3.21 28.21 22.52
C TRP A 435 3.85 28.68 23.82
N HIS A 436 3.05 29.19 24.76
CA HIS A 436 3.56 29.60 26.06
C HIS A 436 4.10 28.40 26.86
N ASP A 437 3.42 27.26 26.81
CA ASP A 437 3.87 26.03 27.47
C ASP A 437 5.13 25.45 26.81
N ILE A 438 5.22 25.48 25.48
CA ILE A 438 6.44 25.12 24.74
C ILE A 438 7.59 26.05 25.16
N ILE A 439 7.41 27.38 25.15
CA ILE A 439 8.47 28.34 25.49
C ILE A 439 8.92 28.20 26.96
N GLN A 440 8.01 27.93 27.88
CA GLN A 440 8.35 27.80 29.31
C GLN A 440 9.03 26.47 29.65
N ASN A 441 8.74 25.40 28.90
CA ASN A 441 9.24 24.06 29.20
C ASN A 441 10.29 23.56 28.20
N SER A 442 10.68 24.35 27.20
CA SER A 442 11.71 23.96 26.23
C SER A 442 13.10 24.33 26.71
N ASP A 443 14.00 23.36 26.61
CA ASP A 443 15.43 23.59 26.77
C ASP A 443 15.93 24.40 25.56
N LEU A 444 16.61 25.52 25.82
CA LEU A 444 17.21 26.33 24.76
C LEU A 444 18.52 25.73 24.25
N PHE A 445 18.97 24.59 24.80
CA PHE A 445 20.19 23.87 24.40
C PHE A 445 21.43 24.77 24.29
N GLY A 446 21.53 25.79 25.16
CA GLY A 446 22.64 26.74 25.21
C GLY A 446 22.54 27.94 24.26
N PHE A 447 21.43 28.13 23.54
CA PHE A 447 21.16 29.33 22.75
C PHE A 447 20.53 30.44 23.61
N ASP A 448 20.90 31.70 23.34
CA ASP A 448 20.33 32.86 24.06
C ASP A 448 18.91 33.21 23.60
N GLN A 449 18.56 32.88 22.35
CA GLN A 449 17.26 33.16 21.75
C GLN A 449 16.90 32.11 20.70
N ILE A 450 15.68 31.58 20.77
CA ILE A 450 15.08 30.74 19.72
C ILE A 450 13.86 31.46 19.16
N ILE A 451 13.80 31.60 17.83
CA ILE A 451 12.65 32.15 17.12
C ILE A 451 12.03 31.03 16.29
N ALA A 452 10.74 30.77 16.49
CA ALA A 452 10.00 29.75 15.77
C ALA A 452 8.82 30.36 15.03
N PHE A 453 8.60 29.92 13.79
CA PHE A 453 7.44 30.31 12.99
C PHE A 453 6.59 29.07 12.69
N PRO A 454 5.28 29.09 12.96
CA PRO A 454 4.43 28.00 12.52
C PRO A 454 4.35 27.97 11.00
N GLN A 455 4.22 26.78 10.41
CA GLN A 455 4.01 26.58 8.98
C GLN A 455 2.92 27.51 8.40
N ALA A 456 1.82 27.69 9.15
CA ALA A 456 0.72 28.58 8.76
C ALA A 456 1.16 30.05 8.60
N ALA A 457 2.07 30.55 9.43
CA ALA A 457 2.59 31.92 9.33
C ALA A 457 3.49 32.08 8.09
N ILE A 458 4.35 31.09 7.82
CA ILE A 458 5.20 31.06 6.62
C ILE A 458 4.32 31.09 5.35
N ASN A 459 3.27 30.27 5.31
CA ASN A 459 2.34 30.22 4.17
C ASN A 459 1.52 31.50 4.01
N THR A 460 1.12 32.12 5.12
CA THR A 460 0.42 33.41 5.10
C THR A 460 1.32 34.53 4.57
N TYR A 461 2.59 34.54 4.97
CA TYR A 461 3.59 35.48 4.46
C TYR A 461 3.75 35.35 2.94
N TYR A 462 3.99 34.14 2.41
CA TYR A 462 4.12 33.93 0.97
C TYR A 462 2.85 34.31 0.20
N ARG A 463 1.66 34.03 0.75
CA ARG A 463 0.39 34.47 0.15
C ARG A 463 0.29 35.99 0.09
N HIS A 464 0.65 36.68 1.17
CA HIS A 464 0.64 38.13 1.21
C HIS A 464 1.64 38.74 0.22
N SER A 465 2.89 38.26 0.21
CA SER A 465 3.92 38.71 -0.73
C SER A 465 3.51 38.48 -2.18
N TRP A 466 2.90 37.33 -2.49
CA TRP A 466 2.35 37.04 -3.81
C TRP A 466 1.26 38.03 -4.23
N THR A 467 0.30 38.33 -3.33
CA THR A 467 -0.79 39.29 -3.62
C THR A 467 -0.24 40.71 -3.82
N GLN A 468 0.72 41.13 -3.00
CA GLN A 468 1.37 42.43 -3.12
C GLN A 468 2.16 42.56 -4.42
N ALA A 469 2.92 41.51 -4.79
CA ALA A 469 3.68 41.48 -6.03
C ALA A 469 2.77 41.57 -7.26
N GLN A 470 1.61 40.91 -7.25
CA GLN A 470 0.62 41.03 -8.34
C GLN A 470 -0.04 42.40 -8.42
N ALA A 471 -0.31 43.04 -7.28
CA ALA A 471 -0.96 44.36 -7.25
C ALA A 471 -0.04 45.51 -7.70
N THR A 472 1.28 45.29 -7.72
CA THR A 472 2.26 46.34 -7.99
C THR A 472 2.69 46.35 -9.46
N THR A 473 2.17 47.30 -10.26
CA THR A 473 2.53 47.44 -11.68
C THR A 473 4.04 47.66 -11.91
N SER A 474 4.73 48.25 -10.95
CA SER A 474 6.18 48.52 -10.96
C SER A 474 6.97 47.54 -10.08
N ALA A 475 6.50 46.30 -9.96
CA ALA A 475 7.17 45.26 -9.18
C ALA A 475 8.62 45.06 -9.65
N SER A 476 9.54 44.88 -8.69
CA SER A 476 10.93 44.53 -8.98
C SER A 476 10.99 43.18 -9.71
N VAL A 477 12.14 42.87 -10.33
CA VAL A 477 12.31 41.55 -10.97
C VAL A 477 12.14 40.42 -9.95
N ALA A 478 12.61 40.61 -8.71
CA ALA A 478 12.48 39.65 -7.63
C ALA A 478 11.02 39.42 -7.22
N ASP A 479 10.23 40.49 -7.11
CA ASP A 479 8.80 40.39 -6.74
C ASP A 479 8.01 39.65 -7.83
N ARG A 480 8.34 39.87 -9.11
CA ARG A 480 7.69 39.16 -10.21
C ARG A 480 7.94 37.66 -10.16
N LEU A 481 9.13 37.22 -9.77
CA LEU A 481 9.46 35.79 -9.67
C LEU A 481 8.57 35.03 -8.68
N LEU A 482 7.93 35.73 -7.73
CA LEU A 482 6.97 35.10 -6.80
C LEU A 482 5.69 34.61 -7.49
N PHE A 483 5.29 35.21 -8.62
CA PHE A 483 4.05 34.85 -9.31
C PHE A 483 4.21 34.59 -10.80
N GLN A 484 5.32 34.97 -11.42
CA GLN A 484 5.58 34.77 -12.84
C GLN A 484 7.07 34.56 -13.10
N TRP A 485 7.38 33.49 -13.84
CA TRP A 485 8.72 33.26 -14.36
C TRP A 485 8.66 33.14 -15.88
N LYS A 486 9.44 33.97 -16.56
CA LYS A 486 9.62 33.91 -18.00
C LYS A 486 11.10 33.73 -18.32
N PHE A 487 11.40 32.78 -19.19
CA PHE A 487 12.72 32.54 -19.72
C PHE A 487 12.67 32.49 -21.25
N LYS A 488 13.17 33.56 -21.88
CA LYS A 488 13.12 33.78 -23.33
C LYS A 488 11.69 33.51 -23.86
N GLU A 489 11.58 32.79 -24.98
CA GLU A 489 10.32 32.27 -25.53
C GLU A 489 10.10 30.79 -25.17
N CYS A 490 11.03 30.20 -24.44
CA CYS A 490 11.08 28.76 -24.17
C CYS A 490 10.25 28.39 -22.94
N PHE A 491 10.13 29.28 -21.97
CA PHE A 491 9.34 29.00 -20.78
C PHE A 491 8.65 30.25 -20.30
N GLN A 492 7.37 30.12 -20.00
CA GLN A 492 6.61 31.14 -19.29
C GLN A 492 5.62 30.44 -18.39
N ALA A 493 5.69 30.65 -17.10
CA ALA A 493 4.71 30.15 -16.15
C ALA A 493 4.29 31.26 -15.19
N GLU A 494 3.02 31.26 -14.86
CA GLU A 494 2.50 31.97 -13.71
C GLU A 494 2.12 30.99 -12.63
N PHE A 495 2.35 31.37 -11.38
CA PHE A 495 2.19 30.51 -10.22
C PHE A 495 1.12 31.05 -9.28
N LYS A 496 0.42 30.13 -8.61
CA LYS A 496 -0.31 30.41 -7.37
C LYS A 496 0.69 30.69 -6.24
N PRO A 497 0.26 31.23 -5.09
CA PRO A 497 1.15 31.42 -3.94
C PRO A 497 1.92 30.16 -3.57
N LEU A 498 3.22 30.35 -3.30
CA LEU A 498 4.10 29.36 -2.72
C LEU A 498 3.51 28.80 -1.43
N MET A 499 3.69 27.50 -1.22
CA MET A 499 3.36 26.85 0.05
C MET A 499 4.56 26.08 0.55
N VAL A 500 4.77 26.11 1.86
CA VAL A 500 5.79 25.37 2.59
C VAL A 500 5.10 24.35 3.48
N HIS A 501 5.60 23.12 3.45
CA HIS A 501 5.24 22.06 4.38
C HIS A 501 6.46 21.62 5.16
N LEU A 502 6.40 21.77 6.48
CA LEU A 502 7.46 21.34 7.39
C LEU A 502 7.26 19.86 7.70
N ARG A 503 8.33 19.08 7.59
CA ARG A 503 8.35 17.65 7.88
C ARG A 503 8.91 17.41 9.28
N GLU A 504 8.54 16.27 9.88
CA GLU A 504 9.03 15.85 11.19
C GLU A 504 10.54 15.55 11.22
N ASP A 505 11.13 15.25 10.06
CA ASP A 505 12.57 15.00 9.89
C ASP A 505 13.42 16.29 9.83
N GLY A 506 12.82 17.45 10.13
CA GLY A 506 13.48 18.75 10.11
C GLY A 506 13.68 19.36 8.73
N ARG A 507 13.15 18.75 7.66
CA ARG A 507 13.20 19.30 6.30
C ARG A 507 11.91 20.05 5.96
N ALA A 508 11.96 20.86 4.90
CA ALA A 508 10.79 21.55 4.38
C ALA A 508 10.60 21.22 2.89
N VAL A 509 9.35 21.04 2.48
CA VAL A 509 8.95 20.89 1.07
C VAL A 509 8.31 22.19 0.62
N VAL A 510 8.84 22.78 -0.47
CA VAL A 510 8.30 24.00 -1.06
C VAL A 510 7.52 23.64 -2.32
N PHE A 511 6.23 23.99 -2.33
CA PHE A 511 5.33 23.73 -3.44
C PHE A 511 5.21 24.97 -4.35
N LEU A 512 5.65 24.80 -5.60
CA LEU A 512 5.43 25.72 -6.71
C LEU A 512 4.23 25.23 -7.52
N ARG A 513 3.15 26.01 -7.56
CA ARG A 513 1.91 25.60 -8.23
C ARG A 513 1.66 26.44 -9.48
N PRO A 514 1.90 25.93 -10.70
CA PRO A 514 1.57 26.68 -11.90
C PRO A 514 0.06 26.91 -11.98
N LYS A 515 -0.34 28.14 -12.29
CA LYS A 515 -1.71 28.56 -12.62
C LYS A 515 -1.97 28.40 -14.11
N TYR A 516 -1.00 28.82 -14.93
CA TYR A 516 -0.95 28.61 -16.37
C TYR A 516 0.50 28.76 -16.82
N GLY A 517 0.83 28.21 -17.98
CA GLY A 517 2.14 28.40 -18.56
C GLY A 517 2.29 27.71 -19.90
N SER A 518 3.44 27.94 -20.51
CA SER A 518 3.92 27.23 -21.68
C SER A 518 5.38 26.83 -21.46
N LEU A 519 5.70 25.64 -21.91
CA LEU A 519 7.06 25.13 -22.02
C LEU A 519 7.27 24.74 -23.48
N ARG A 520 8.26 25.35 -24.11
CA ARG A 520 8.81 24.94 -25.41
C ARG A 520 10.21 24.42 -25.15
N TYR A 521 10.51 23.24 -25.67
CA TYR A 521 11.83 22.66 -25.53
C TYR A 521 12.90 23.59 -26.10
N LEU A 522 14.05 23.63 -25.41
CA LEU A 522 15.22 24.40 -25.85
C LEU A 522 15.76 23.73 -27.11
N SER A 523 15.96 24.49 -28.19
CA SER A 523 16.65 23.96 -29.36
C SER A 523 18.06 23.48 -28.96
N SER A 524 18.60 22.52 -29.71
CA SER A 524 19.93 21.92 -29.46
C SER A 524 21.05 22.97 -29.32
N GLU A 525 20.93 24.13 -29.98
CA GLU A 525 21.83 25.28 -29.84
C GLU A 525 21.80 25.92 -28.45
N VAL A 526 20.61 26.03 -27.84
CA VAL A 526 20.45 26.60 -26.49
C VAL A 526 20.89 25.61 -25.41
N HIS A 527 20.77 24.31 -25.67
CA HIS A 527 21.31 23.25 -24.79
C HIS A 527 22.84 23.35 -24.61
N ALA A 528 23.58 23.78 -25.64
CA ALA A 528 25.02 23.98 -25.57
C ALA A 528 25.42 25.19 -24.70
N GLU A 529 24.67 26.29 -24.81
CA GLU A 529 24.84 27.51 -23.98
C GLU A 529 24.60 27.18 -22.48
N TYR A 530 23.61 26.32 -22.20
CA TYR A 530 23.20 25.95 -20.85
C TYR A 530 24.15 24.98 -20.13
N ARG A 531 24.88 24.11 -20.85
CA ARG A 531 25.92 23.26 -20.22
C ARG A 531 27.01 24.10 -19.56
N SER A 532 27.24 25.34 -20.00
CA SER A 532 28.17 26.27 -19.36
C SER A 532 27.59 26.97 -18.11
N ALA A 533 26.26 27.12 -18.02
CA ALA A 533 25.57 27.81 -16.91
C ALA A 533 25.24 26.91 -15.72
N ARG A 534 25.41 25.58 -15.83
CA ARG A 534 25.20 24.61 -14.73
C ARG A 534 26.05 24.88 -13.48
N THR A 535 27.09 25.70 -13.57
CA THR A 535 27.92 26.10 -12.42
C THR A 535 27.20 27.08 -11.46
N PHE A 536 26.10 27.72 -11.87
CA PHE A 536 25.45 28.77 -11.05
C PHE A 536 24.34 28.27 -10.10
N CYS A 537 23.68 27.15 -10.39
CA CYS A 537 22.57 26.64 -9.54
C CYS A 537 23.02 25.86 -8.30
N TYR A 538 24.28 25.42 -8.22
CA TYR A 538 24.79 24.70 -7.03
C TYR A 538 25.22 25.63 -5.87
N GLN A 539 25.10 26.96 -6.02
CA GLN A 539 25.48 27.92 -4.97
C GLN A 539 24.32 28.42 -4.09
N TRP A 540 23.11 27.86 -4.24
CA TRP A 540 21.99 28.07 -3.32
C TRP A 540 21.46 26.71 -2.84
N CYS A 541 22.29 25.99 -2.08
CA CYS A 541 21.90 24.97 -1.12
C CYS A 541 22.81 25.11 0.10
#